data_AF-A0A8C1DR17-F1
#
_entry.id   AF-A0A8C1DR17-F1
#
_cell.length_a   1.000
_cell.length_b   1.000
_cell.length_c   1.000
_cell.angle_alpha   90.00
_cell.angle_beta   90.00
_cell.angle_gamma   90.00
#
_symmetry.space_group_name_H-M   'P 1'
#
loop_
_entity.id
_entity.type
_entity.pdbx_description
1 polymer ?
#
loop_
_entity_poly.entity_id
_entity_poly.type
_entity_poly.pdbx_seq_one_letter_code
_entity_poly.pdbx_strand_id
1 'polypeptide(L)'
;MKLSYTVYLLLNFLSLYDCNDAAQGCMDKHRVMGILHQMEKFLKGQEIRFTEGLRIMKSKLTNLQNSVSKLPQADQSSSQSSCPPLLAPAHGRKFGSKYLVGHEVHFTCSQGYRMIGPGTRVCHENGTWSGVSVICKAPPEWSVMNDPAFSHKPRCAKVDRAQHCSCDAGFHMSGTSDNSICQDVNECEVYKADRGGPLCGHSCVNVPGSYHCSCPTGYKLLTDGRSCEDVDECLTQQHNCSRGTTCINTGGGFQCVNPECPPSHSNISYVKTSPLQCERNPCPMESRSCPFAAKTISYHYLSLPSNLRTPATLFRMATATAPGRPGPDSLRFGIAGGGDARSMFVMQRSDRQTGELILVQPLRGPQELSVEVEMSEYAERTFQAKHLARVNLLISPYEF
;
A
#
# COMPACT_ATOMS: atom_id res chain seq x y z
N MET A 1 -34.74 8.72 19.98
CA MET A 1 -36.06 9.29 20.33
C MET A 1 -35.99 10.71 20.95
N LYS A 2 -35.00 11.07 21.77
CA LYS A 2 -34.88 12.45 22.34
C LYS A 2 -34.40 13.54 21.37
N LEU A 3 -33.72 13.19 20.28
CA LEU A 3 -33.20 14.17 19.29
C LEU A 3 -34.26 14.75 18.36
N SER A 4 -35.40 14.08 18.19
CA SER A 4 -36.45 14.47 17.23
C SER A 4 -37.27 15.67 17.72
N TYR A 5 -37.50 15.76 19.03
CA TYR A 5 -38.35 16.80 19.63
C TYR A 5 -37.65 18.17 19.66
N THR A 6 -36.34 18.20 19.90
CA THR A 6 -35.54 19.42 19.96
C THR A 6 -35.37 20.08 18.60
N VAL A 7 -35.21 19.27 17.54
CA VAL A 7 -35.13 19.75 16.15
C VAL A 7 -36.49 20.27 15.67
N TYR A 8 -37.59 19.62 16.08
CA TYR A 8 -38.95 20.05 15.77
C TYR A 8 -39.29 21.40 16.42
N LEU A 9 -38.84 21.63 17.66
CA LEU A 9 -38.99 22.90 18.37
C LEU A 9 -38.15 24.03 17.73
N LEU A 10 -36.91 23.75 17.36
CA LEU A 10 -36.02 24.71 16.68
C LEU A 10 -36.53 25.13 15.29
N LEU A 11 -37.10 24.19 14.53
CA LEU A 11 -37.66 24.49 13.19
C LEU A 11 -39.00 25.24 13.25
N ASN A 12 -39.83 25.01 14.28
CA ASN A 12 -41.03 25.83 14.50
C ASN A 12 -40.66 27.27 14.90
N PHE A 13 -39.60 27.44 15.70
CA PHE A 13 -39.08 28.77 16.07
C PHE A 13 -38.54 29.56 14.87
N LEU A 14 -37.93 28.89 13.89
CA LEU A 14 -37.44 29.53 12.65
C LEU A 14 -38.55 29.91 11.66
N SER A 15 -39.80 29.47 11.89
CA SER A 15 -40.96 29.76 11.03
C SER A 15 -41.83 30.94 11.49
N LEU A 16 -41.43 31.64 12.57
CA LEU A 16 -42.13 32.77 13.18
C LEU A 16 -41.52 34.14 12.85
N TYR A 17 -40.49 34.20 12.00
CA TYR A 17 -39.97 35.48 11.52
C TYR A 17 -40.73 35.94 10.28
N ASP A 18 -41.54 36.98 10.45
CA ASP A 18 -42.22 37.70 9.36
C ASP A 18 -41.17 38.22 8.36
N CYS A 19 -41.35 37.83 7.10
CA CYS A 19 -40.50 38.24 5.98
C CYS A 19 -41.11 39.52 5.40
N ASN A 20 -40.50 40.68 5.68
CA ASN A 20 -40.84 41.96 5.06
C ASN A 20 -39.92 42.21 3.86
N ASP A 21 -40.46 42.88 2.85
CA ASP A 21 -40.24 42.67 1.41
C ASP A 21 -38.84 42.97 0.81
N ALA A 22 -38.64 42.40 -0.39
CA ALA A 22 -37.75 42.81 -1.50
C ALA A 22 -36.24 42.50 -1.45
N ALA A 23 -35.87 41.23 -1.67
CA ALA A 23 -34.92 40.79 -2.72
C ALA A 23 -34.59 39.28 -2.57
N GLN A 24 -34.91 38.51 -3.63
CA GLN A 24 -34.47 37.14 -3.91
C GLN A 24 -34.79 36.02 -2.88
N GLY A 25 -35.85 35.27 -3.19
CA GLY A 25 -35.85 33.81 -3.07
C GLY A 25 -36.26 33.20 -1.73
N CYS A 26 -37.35 33.65 -1.12
CA CYS A 26 -37.90 32.95 0.06
C CYS A 26 -38.71 31.71 -0.39
N MET A 27 -38.33 30.52 0.10
CA MET A 27 -39.02 29.26 -0.19
C MET A 27 -40.35 29.18 0.57
N ASP A 28 -41.45 28.92 -0.13
CA ASP A 28 -42.79 28.75 0.44
C ASP A 28 -42.82 27.70 1.57
N LYS A 29 -43.53 28.01 2.65
CA LYS A 29 -43.63 27.20 3.88
C LYS A 29 -44.07 25.76 3.59
N HIS A 30 -44.98 25.58 2.63
CA HIS A 30 -45.42 24.25 2.20
C HIS A 30 -44.29 23.44 1.54
N ARG A 31 -43.38 24.12 0.83
CA ARG A 31 -42.26 23.51 0.12
C ARG A 31 -41.16 23.06 1.09
N VAL A 32 -40.88 23.84 2.13
CA VAL A 32 -39.94 23.48 3.21
C VAL A 32 -40.47 22.29 4.02
N MET A 33 -41.75 22.31 4.39
CA MET A 33 -42.38 21.18 5.09
C MET A 33 -42.37 19.90 4.25
N GLY A 34 -42.55 20.02 2.92
CA GLY A 34 -42.42 18.90 2.00
C GLY A 34 -41.02 18.26 2.02
N ILE A 35 -39.97 19.09 1.97
CA ILE A 35 -38.56 18.62 2.00
C ILE A 35 -38.24 17.94 3.34
N LEU A 36 -38.67 18.52 4.46
CA LEU A 36 -38.46 17.94 5.79
C LEU A 36 -39.14 16.57 5.91
N HIS A 37 -40.37 16.44 5.42
CA HIS A 37 -41.09 15.16 5.44
C HIS A 37 -40.43 14.10 4.54
N GLN A 38 -39.80 14.53 3.44
CA GLN A 38 -39.06 13.66 2.53
C GLN A 38 -37.73 13.20 3.15
N MET A 39 -37.01 14.08 3.84
CA MET A 39 -35.81 13.74 4.62
C MET A 39 -36.15 12.80 5.78
N GLU A 40 -37.27 13.00 6.49
CA GLU A 40 -37.69 12.10 7.57
C GLU A 40 -37.97 10.68 7.05
N LYS A 41 -38.67 10.56 5.92
CA LYS A 41 -38.89 9.27 5.25
C LYS A 41 -37.58 8.61 4.80
N PHE A 42 -36.64 9.41 4.29
CA PHE A 42 -35.32 8.91 3.89
C PHE A 42 -34.51 8.38 5.08
N LEU A 43 -34.46 9.14 6.18
CA LEU A 43 -33.74 8.75 7.40
C LEU A 43 -34.35 7.51 8.04
N LYS A 44 -35.69 7.42 8.14
CA LYS A 44 -36.39 6.20 8.57
C LYS A 44 -36.09 5.01 7.65
N GLY A 45 -36.03 5.23 6.34
CA GLY A 45 -35.65 4.20 5.38
C GLY A 45 -34.21 3.69 5.56
N GLN A 46 -33.27 4.58 5.88
CA GLN A 46 -31.89 4.19 6.19
C GLN A 46 -31.78 3.41 7.50
N GLU A 47 -32.51 3.82 8.54
CA GLU A 47 -32.55 3.11 9.83
C GLU A 47 -33.09 1.68 9.68
N ILE A 48 -34.15 1.49 8.86
CA ILE A 48 -34.71 0.16 8.54
C ILE A 48 -33.69 -0.71 7.77
N ARG A 49 -33.01 -0.15 6.76
CA ARG A 49 -31.98 -0.89 6.00
C ARG A 49 -30.78 -1.27 6.88
N PHE A 50 -30.40 -0.40 7.81
CA PHE A 50 -29.30 -0.65 8.73
C PHE A 50 -29.66 -1.76 9.74
N THR A 51 -30.87 -1.72 10.31
CA THR A 51 -31.36 -2.78 11.21
C THR A 51 -31.52 -4.13 10.50
N GLU A 52 -31.97 -4.15 9.24
CA GLU A 52 -32.03 -5.39 8.46
C GLU A 52 -30.63 -5.90 8.10
N GLY A 53 -29.69 -5.01 7.78
CA GLY A 53 -28.28 -5.37 7.58
C GLY A 53 -27.65 -6.02 8.81
N LEU A 54 -27.92 -5.50 10.00
CA LEU A 54 -27.50 -6.09 11.28
C LEU A 54 -28.14 -7.46 11.53
N ARG A 55 -29.43 -7.63 11.19
CA ARG A 55 -30.14 -8.91 11.30
C ARG A 55 -29.56 -9.97 10.37
N ILE A 56 -29.26 -9.62 9.12
CA ILE A 56 -28.62 -10.52 8.15
C ILE A 56 -27.22 -10.92 8.63
N MET A 57 -26.42 -9.96 9.12
CA MET A 57 -25.09 -10.26 9.68
C MET A 57 -25.19 -11.22 10.87
N LYS A 58 -26.13 -10.99 11.80
CA LYS A 58 -26.35 -11.86 12.95
C LYS A 58 -26.76 -13.28 12.53
N SER A 59 -27.62 -13.40 11.51
CA SER A 59 -28.03 -14.69 10.94
C SER A 59 -26.86 -15.44 10.28
N LYS A 60 -26.03 -14.75 9.49
CA LYS A 60 -24.82 -15.34 8.90
C LYS A 60 -23.82 -15.80 9.98
N LEU A 61 -23.66 -15.03 11.05
CA LEU A 61 -22.79 -15.37 12.17
C LEU A 61 -23.26 -16.65 12.88
N THR A 62 -24.58 -16.79 13.13
CA THR A 62 -25.15 -18.01 13.72
C THR A 62 -25.03 -19.23 12.81
N ASN A 63 -25.14 -19.05 11.48
CA ASN A 63 -24.95 -20.14 10.53
C ASN A 63 -23.49 -20.60 10.47
N LEU A 64 -22.54 -19.66 10.50
CA LEU A 64 -21.11 -19.97 10.61
C LEU A 64 -20.77 -20.70 11.92
N GLN A 65 -21.32 -20.26 13.05
CA GLN A 65 -21.16 -20.97 14.34
C GLN A 65 -21.71 -22.40 14.29
N ASN A 66 -22.85 -22.62 13.63
CA ASN A 66 -23.44 -23.95 13.50
C ASN A 66 -22.66 -24.86 12.53
N SER A 67 -22.02 -24.30 11.50
CA SER A 67 -21.13 -25.03 10.59
C SER A 67 -19.81 -25.43 11.24
N VAL A 68 -19.27 -24.62 12.16
CA VAL A 68 -18.05 -24.95 12.92
C VAL A 68 -18.30 -26.06 13.94
N SER A 69 -19.54 -26.19 14.46
CA SER A 69 -19.92 -27.22 15.44
C SER A 69 -20.18 -28.62 14.88
N LYS A 70 -20.09 -28.83 13.55
CA LYS A 70 -20.47 -30.08 12.86
C LYS A 70 -19.32 -30.81 12.14
N LEU A 71 -18.06 -30.54 12.50
CA LEU A 71 -16.92 -31.33 12.00
C LEU A 71 -16.70 -32.58 12.88
N PRO A 72 -16.51 -33.79 12.31
CA PRO A 72 -16.23 -34.99 13.10
C PRO A 72 -14.83 -34.93 13.71
N GLN A 73 -14.71 -35.33 14.97
CA GLN A 73 -13.41 -35.59 15.61
C GLN A 73 -12.80 -36.84 14.97
N ALA A 74 -11.77 -36.63 14.16
CA ALA A 74 -10.81 -37.67 13.80
C ALA A 74 -9.55 -37.46 14.66
N ASP A 75 -9.14 -38.54 15.33
CA ASP A 75 -7.88 -38.68 16.04
C ASP A 75 -6.70 -38.20 15.19
N GLN A 76 -5.90 -37.30 15.74
CA GLN A 76 -4.47 -37.23 15.46
C GLN A 76 -3.78 -36.38 16.54
N SER A 77 -2.90 -37.06 17.28
CA SER A 77 -1.85 -36.45 18.07
C SER A 77 -1.04 -35.49 17.19
N SER A 78 -1.34 -34.20 17.29
CA SER A 78 -0.42 -33.15 16.87
C SER A 78 -0.16 -32.34 18.12
N SER A 79 1.11 -32.18 18.48
CA SER A 79 1.53 -31.09 19.33
C SER A 79 1.09 -29.80 18.62
N GLN A 80 -0.12 -29.34 18.91
CA GLN A 80 -0.66 -28.11 18.34
C GLN A 80 0.34 -27.01 18.68
N SER A 81 1.10 -26.57 17.68
CA SER A 81 2.05 -25.48 17.79
C SER A 81 1.27 -24.24 18.23
N SER A 82 1.28 -23.96 19.53
CA SER A 82 0.58 -22.81 20.09
C SER A 82 1.57 -21.67 20.20
N CYS A 83 1.19 -20.49 19.73
CA CYS A 83 1.97 -19.30 19.97
C CYS A 83 1.86 -18.87 21.45
N PRO A 84 2.86 -18.18 22.00
CA PRO A 84 2.82 -17.71 23.38
C PRO A 84 1.68 -16.68 23.60
N PRO A 85 1.11 -16.60 24.81
CA PRO A 85 0.01 -15.68 25.08
C PRO A 85 0.44 -14.22 24.99
N LEU A 86 -0.28 -13.43 24.19
CA LEU A 86 -0.04 -11.99 24.06
C LEU A 86 -0.79 -11.21 25.15
N LEU A 87 -0.12 -10.21 25.72
CA LEU A 87 -0.71 -9.24 26.64
C LEU A 87 -1.30 -8.04 25.88
N ALA A 88 -2.29 -7.38 26.47
CA ALA A 88 -2.78 -6.11 25.94
C ALA A 88 -1.70 -5.02 26.12
N PRO A 89 -1.49 -4.14 25.14
CA PRO A 89 -0.57 -3.01 25.27
C PRO A 89 -1.09 -2.03 26.33
N ALA A 90 -0.16 -1.32 27.00
CA ALA A 90 -0.52 -0.24 27.91
C ALA A 90 -1.39 0.80 27.17
N HIS A 91 -2.48 1.27 27.78
CA HIS A 91 -3.48 2.12 27.14
C HIS A 91 -4.13 1.52 25.87
N GLY A 92 -4.23 0.20 25.79
CA GLY A 92 -4.98 -0.49 24.74
C GLY A 92 -5.70 -1.74 25.23
N ARG A 93 -6.41 -2.38 24.30
CA ARG A 93 -7.22 -3.60 24.52
C ARG A 93 -6.80 -4.66 23.51
N LYS A 94 -6.88 -5.92 23.94
CA LYS A 94 -6.64 -7.11 23.11
C LYS A 94 -7.96 -7.84 22.88
N PHE A 95 -8.21 -8.24 21.65
CA PHE A 95 -9.33 -9.06 21.22
C PHE A 95 -8.79 -10.36 20.63
N GLY A 96 -9.34 -11.50 21.08
CA GLY A 96 -8.84 -12.82 20.74
C GLY A 96 -8.24 -13.52 21.96
N SER A 97 -8.74 -14.72 22.24
CA SER A 97 -8.37 -15.55 23.39
C SER A 97 -7.73 -16.88 23.00
N LYS A 98 -7.60 -17.16 21.70
CA LYS A 98 -7.06 -18.41 21.17
C LYS A 98 -5.67 -18.18 20.58
N TYR A 99 -4.76 -19.12 20.75
CA TYR A 99 -3.34 -18.99 20.39
C TYR A 99 -2.84 -20.09 19.42
N LEU A 100 -3.75 -20.75 18.73
CA LEU A 100 -3.45 -21.80 17.74
C LEU A 100 -2.97 -21.18 16.42
N VAL A 101 -2.21 -21.95 15.65
CA VAL A 101 -1.78 -21.59 14.29
C VAL A 101 -2.96 -21.09 13.45
N GLY A 102 -2.77 -19.97 12.75
CA GLY A 102 -3.76 -19.34 11.90
C GLY A 102 -4.77 -18.45 12.64
N HIS A 103 -4.82 -18.46 13.97
CA HIS A 103 -5.67 -17.53 14.71
C HIS A 103 -5.08 -16.13 14.75
N GLU A 104 -5.99 -15.15 14.70
CA GLU A 104 -5.68 -13.73 14.77
C GLU A 104 -6.01 -13.14 16.14
N VAL A 105 -5.13 -12.26 16.61
CA VAL A 105 -5.33 -11.43 17.79
C VAL A 105 -5.28 -9.97 17.35
N HIS A 106 -6.34 -9.24 17.63
CA HIS A 106 -6.46 -7.82 17.29
C HIS A 106 -6.20 -6.95 18.51
N PHE A 107 -5.61 -5.79 18.28
CA PHE A 107 -5.36 -4.80 19.30
C PHE A 107 -6.04 -3.49 18.92
N THR A 108 -6.52 -2.76 19.91
CA THR A 108 -7.02 -1.39 19.73
C THR A 108 -6.43 -0.51 20.83
N CYS A 109 -6.04 0.71 20.50
CA CYS A 109 -5.68 1.67 21.53
C CYS A 109 -6.93 2.34 22.12
N SER A 110 -6.85 2.77 23.37
CA SER A 110 -7.87 3.60 24.02
C SER A 110 -8.03 4.93 23.28
N GLN A 111 -9.18 5.58 23.44
CA GLN A 111 -9.46 6.86 22.79
C GLN A 111 -8.34 7.87 23.05
N GLY A 112 -7.85 8.51 21.97
CA GLY A 112 -6.77 9.48 21.99
C GLY A 112 -5.38 8.91 21.72
N TYR A 113 -5.12 7.62 21.95
CA TYR A 113 -3.78 7.02 21.77
C TYR A 113 -3.58 6.53 20.34
N ARG A 114 -2.39 6.77 19.77
CA ARG A 114 -2.02 6.29 18.43
C ARG A 114 -1.40 4.90 18.52
N MET A 115 -1.80 4.02 17.59
CA MET A 115 -1.22 2.69 17.47
C MET A 115 0.06 2.74 16.65
N ILE A 116 1.17 2.25 17.20
CA ILE A 116 2.42 2.05 16.48
C ILE A 116 2.70 0.57 16.38
N GLY A 117 2.85 0.08 15.15
CA GLY A 117 3.01 -1.34 14.84
C GLY A 117 1.72 -1.97 14.31
N PRO A 118 1.76 -3.28 13.99
CA PRO A 118 0.63 -3.99 13.41
C PRO A 118 -0.51 -4.18 14.42
N GLY A 119 -1.72 -3.76 14.06
CA GLY A 119 -2.92 -3.90 14.89
C GLY A 119 -3.51 -5.32 14.96
N THR A 120 -2.99 -6.23 14.13
CA THR A 120 -3.38 -7.64 14.08
C THR A 120 -2.14 -8.51 14.12
N ARG A 121 -2.18 -9.59 14.88
CA ARG A 121 -1.13 -10.61 14.99
C ARG A 121 -1.70 -11.96 14.55
N VAL A 122 -1.00 -12.67 13.68
CA VAL A 122 -1.35 -14.02 13.23
C VAL A 122 -0.34 -15.02 13.80
N CYS A 123 -0.82 -16.14 14.33
CA CYS A 123 0.05 -17.21 14.81
C CYS A 123 0.53 -18.07 13.64
N HIS A 124 1.84 -18.18 13.43
CA HIS A 124 2.41 -19.00 12.36
C HIS A 124 2.64 -20.45 12.77
N GLU A 125 2.82 -21.33 11.78
CA GLU A 125 3.11 -22.76 11.98
C GLU A 125 4.38 -23.02 12.80
N ASN A 126 5.32 -22.07 12.78
CA ASN A 126 6.56 -22.10 13.57
C ASN A 126 6.38 -21.72 15.06
N GLY A 127 5.14 -21.47 15.51
CA GLY A 127 4.85 -21.10 16.91
C GLY A 127 5.16 -19.65 17.29
N THR A 128 5.41 -18.77 16.31
CA THR A 128 5.67 -17.34 16.53
C THR A 128 4.57 -16.45 15.97
N TRP A 129 4.41 -15.25 16.55
CA TRP A 129 3.45 -14.25 16.08
C TRP A 129 4.03 -13.38 14.96
N SER A 130 3.22 -13.11 13.94
CA SER A 130 3.57 -12.23 12.81
C SER A 130 3.88 -10.80 13.26
N GLY A 131 5.03 -10.22 12.93
CA GLY A 131 5.34 -8.80 13.15
C GLY A 131 5.90 -8.43 14.54
N VAL A 132 5.76 -7.16 14.95
CA VAL A 132 6.35 -6.59 16.17
C VAL A 132 5.30 -6.12 17.18
N SER A 133 5.67 -5.97 18.46
CA SER A 133 4.73 -5.63 19.54
C SER A 133 4.07 -4.28 19.27
N VAL A 134 2.74 -4.23 19.42
CA VAL A 134 1.98 -3.01 19.26
C VAL A 134 2.22 -2.09 20.47
N ILE A 135 2.49 -0.82 20.21
CA ILE A 135 2.69 0.20 21.25
C ILE A 135 1.61 1.27 21.04
N CYS A 136 0.73 1.41 22.03
CA CYS A 136 -0.16 2.56 22.09
C CYS A 136 0.61 3.72 22.69
N LYS A 137 1.14 4.59 21.83
CA LYS A 137 1.73 5.83 22.30
C LYS A 137 0.61 6.82 22.54
N ALA A 138 0.72 7.57 23.63
CA ALA A 138 -0.02 8.81 23.74
C ALA A 138 0.17 9.59 22.42
N PRO A 139 -0.85 10.31 21.95
CA PRO A 139 -0.59 11.26 20.90
C PRO A 139 0.54 12.16 21.45
N PRO A 140 1.54 12.53 20.63
CA PRO A 140 2.57 13.39 21.15
C PRO A 140 1.90 14.70 21.58
N GLU A 141 2.51 15.46 22.48
CA GLU A 141 1.92 16.65 23.12
C GLU A 141 1.36 17.71 22.15
N TRP A 142 1.47 17.53 20.83
CA TRP A 142 0.84 18.32 19.78
C TRP A 142 -0.63 18.01 19.48
N SER A 143 -1.28 16.99 20.07
CA SER A 143 -2.75 16.84 19.97
C SER A 143 -3.49 17.56 21.11
N VAL A 144 -2.91 18.65 21.61
CA VAL A 144 -3.38 19.33 22.80
C VAL A 144 -4.15 20.56 22.33
N MET A 145 -5.48 20.55 22.52
CA MET A 145 -6.36 21.72 22.37
C MET A 145 -5.92 22.96 23.18
N ASN A 146 -4.85 22.86 23.97
CA ASN A 146 -4.30 23.85 24.90
C ASN A 146 -2.78 24.09 24.77
N ASP A 147 -2.10 23.59 23.73
CA ASP A 147 -0.70 23.99 23.49
C ASP A 147 -0.69 25.44 22.99
N PRO A 148 -0.04 26.39 23.70
CA PRO A 148 0.04 27.79 23.26
C PRO A 148 0.61 27.97 21.85
N ALA A 149 1.41 27.01 21.37
CA ALA A 149 1.94 27.05 20.02
C ALA A 149 0.85 26.82 18.95
N PHE A 150 -0.12 25.94 19.23
CA PHE A 150 -1.19 25.58 18.27
C PHE A 150 -2.53 26.27 18.58
N SER A 151 -2.69 26.83 19.77
CA SER A 151 -3.92 27.46 20.23
C SER A 151 -3.58 28.67 21.11
N HIS A 152 -3.81 29.88 20.60
CA HIS A 152 -3.47 31.12 21.32
C HIS A 152 -4.53 32.21 21.13
N LYS A 153 -4.43 33.28 21.93
CA LYS A 153 -5.37 34.40 21.83
C LYS A 153 -5.10 35.26 20.59
N PRO A 154 -6.13 35.76 19.89
CA PRO A 154 -5.95 36.65 18.76
C PRO A 154 -5.29 37.97 19.17
N ARG A 155 -4.55 38.55 18.24
CA ARG A 155 -3.99 39.89 18.39
C ARG A 155 -5.10 40.90 18.14
N CYS A 156 -5.44 41.67 19.17
CA CYS A 156 -6.51 42.66 19.10
C CYS A 156 -5.96 44.09 19.21
N ALA A 157 -6.42 44.97 18.33
CA ALA A 157 -6.14 46.40 18.37
C ALA A 157 -7.46 47.20 18.38
N LYS A 158 -7.45 48.38 19.01
CA LYS A 158 -8.58 49.31 18.96
C LYS A 158 -8.41 50.23 17.76
N VAL A 159 -9.32 50.15 16.80
CA VAL A 159 -9.36 51.00 15.61
C VAL A 159 -10.73 51.67 15.60
N ASP A 160 -10.78 53.00 15.61
CA ASP A 160 -12.01 53.81 15.54
C ASP A 160 -13.15 53.39 16.49
N ARG A 161 -12.81 53.16 17.77
CA ARG A 161 -13.74 52.71 18.84
C ARG A 161 -14.28 51.28 18.69
N ALA A 162 -13.90 50.55 17.64
CA ALA A 162 -14.15 49.12 17.48
C ALA A 162 -12.92 48.29 17.88
N GLN A 163 -13.16 47.10 18.44
CA GLN A 163 -12.10 46.13 18.72
C GLN A 163 -11.94 45.21 17.51
N HIS A 164 -10.79 45.28 16.84
CA HIS A 164 -10.46 44.41 15.72
C HIS A 164 -9.44 43.36 16.17
N CYS A 165 -9.76 42.09 15.99
CA CYS A 165 -8.93 40.97 16.38
C CYS A 165 -8.60 40.11 15.15
N SER A 166 -7.34 39.71 15.01
CA SER A 166 -6.88 38.85 13.92
C SER A 166 -5.95 37.75 14.43
N CYS A 167 -5.91 36.64 13.71
CA CYS A 167 -4.96 35.55 13.93
C CYS A 167 -3.74 35.70 13.01
N ASP A 168 -2.62 35.12 13.42
CA ASP A 168 -1.44 35.00 12.56
C ASP A 168 -1.75 34.07 11.36
N ALA A 169 -0.97 34.17 10.28
CA ALA A 169 -1.15 33.33 9.10
C ALA A 169 -1.03 31.83 9.47
N GLY A 170 -1.87 30.99 8.85
CA GLY A 170 -1.96 29.56 9.18
C GLY A 170 -2.88 29.24 10.37
N PHE A 171 -3.47 30.24 11.02
CA PHE A 171 -4.45 30.05 12.09
C PHE A 171 -5.83 30.56 11.67
N HIS A 172 -6.87 29.87 12.13
CA HIS A 172 -8.26 30.29 11.97
C HIS A 172 -8.85 30.70 13.31
N MET A 173 -9.76 31.67 13.29
CA MET A 173 -10.42 32.17 14.49
C MET A 173 -11.63 31.31 14.83
N SER A 174 -11.67 30.79 16.05
CA SER A 174 -12.74 29.95 16.60
C SER A 174 -13.23 30.55 17.93
N GLY A 175 -14.55 30.59 18.15
CA GLY A 175 -15.16 31.16 19.37
C GLY A 175 -15.96 32.46 19.16
N THR A 176 -16.51 33.01 20.24
CA THR A 176 -17.30 34.27 20.26
C THR A 176 -16.42 35.48 20.61
N SER A 177 -16.91 36.72 20.43
CA SER A 177 -16.11 37.96 20.55
C SER A 177 -15.24 38.07 21.81
N ASP A 178 -15.72 37.54 22.94
CA ASP A 178 -15.02 37.64 24.23
C ASP A 178 -14.12 36.43 24.53
N ASN A 179 -14.27 35.34 23.78
CA ASN A 179 -13.54 34.08 23.97
C ASN A 179 -13.00 33.52 22.64
N SER A 180 -12.63 34.43 21.72
CA SER A 180 -12.04 34.08 20.44
C SER A 180 -10.63 33.53 20.64
N ILE A 181 -10.33 32.42 19.96
CA ILE A 181 -9.07 31.70 20.01
C ILE A 181 -8.61 31.48 18.57
N CYS A 182 -7.32 31.71 18.33
CA CYS A 182 -6.65 31.33 17.10
C CYS A 182 -6.21 29.88 17.22
N GLN A 183 -6.79 29.03 16.39
CA GLN A 183 -6.46 27.61 16.29
C GLN A 183 -5.72 27.36 15.00
N ASP A 184 -4.60 26.66 15.13
CA ASP A 184 -3.78 26.24 14.01
C ASP A 184 -4.61 25.46 12.98
N VAL A 185 -4.42 25.77 11.71
CA VAL A 185 -5.06 25.05 10.62
C VAL A 185 -4.19 23.87 10.29
N ASN A 186 -4.61 22.67 10.68
CA ASN A 186 -3.85 21.47 10.35
C ASN A 186 -4.00 21.12 8.86
N GLU A 187 -3.08 21.61 8.02
CA GLU A 187 -3.15 21.40 6.58
C GLU A 187 -3.02 19.92 6.22
N CYS A 188 -2.28 19.15 7.03
CA CYS A 188 -2.15 17.70 6.82
C CYS A 188 -3.50 16.97 6.91
N GLU A 189 -4.43 17.42 7.75
CA GLU A 189 -5.77 16.83 7.83
C GLU A 189 -6.74 17.42 6.81
N VAL A 190 -6.60 18.72 6.51
CA VAL A 190 -7.42 19.39 5.47
C VAL A 190 -7.22 18.72 4.10
N TYR A 191 -5.98 18.49 3.69
CA TYR A 191 -5.68 17.89 2.38
C TYR A 191 -5.91 16.37 2.34
N LYS A 192 -5.93 15.66 3.47
CA LYS A 192 -6.37 14.25 3.52
C LYS A 192 -7.86 14.11 3.24
N ALA A 193 -8.66 15.08 3.67
CA ALA A 193 -10.11 15.08 3.50
C ALA A 193 -10.53 15.50 2.09
N ASP A 194 -9.69 16.29 1.41
CA ASP A 194 -9.98 16.77 0.06
C ASP A 194 -9.58 15.75 -1.02
N ARG A 195 -10.34 15.67 -2.13
CA ARG A 195 -10.04 14.74 -3.25
C ARG A 195 -8.91 15.24 -4.17
N GLY A 196 -8.22 16.31 -3.77
CA GLY A 196 -7.18 17.00 -4.54
C GLY A 196 -5.82 16.29 -4.59
N GLY A 197 -5.68 15.13 -3.95
CA GLY A 197 -4.42 14.37 -3.89
C GLY A 197 -3.58 14.68 -2.65
N PRO A 198 -2.53 13.88 -2.39
CA PRO A 198 -1.74 14.01 -1.16
C PRO A 198 -0.89 15.29 -1.16
N LEU A 199 -0.95 16.05 -0.05
CA LEU A 199 -0.20 17.31 0.15
C LEU A 199 1.33 17.12 0.07
N CYS A 200 1.80 15.97 0.54
CA CYS A 200 3.19 15.55 0.57
C CYS A 200 3.33 14.22 -0.17
N GLY A 201 4.48 13.98 -0.81
CA GLY A 201 4.79 12.70 -1.47
C GLY A 201 4.81 11.51 -0.51
N HIS A 202 5.09 11.75 0.79
CA HIS A 202 5.02 10.72 1.81
C HIS A 202 4.37 11.19 3.12
N SER A 203 5.14 11.77 4.05
CA SER A 203 4.63 12.15 5.38
C SER A 203 4.42 13.66 5.48
N CYS A 204 3.27 14.07 6.00
CA CYS A 204 2.97 15.45 6.33
C CYS A 204 3.06 15.65 7.83
N VAL A 205 3.83 16.65 8.25
CA VAL A 205 4.02 17.03 9.65
C VAL A 205 3.48 18.43 9.86
N ASN A 206 2.41 18.51 10.65
CA ASN A 206 1.80 19.78 11.04
C ASN A 206 2.69 20.52 12.03
N VAL A 207 2.89 21.81 11.84
CA VAL A 207 3.65 22.67 12.76
C VAL A 207 2.86 23.96 13.01
N PRO A 208 3.14 24.72 14.07
CA PRO A 208 2.41 25.97 14.32
C PRO A 208 2.46 26.94 13.13
N GLY A 209 1.29 27.26 12.58
CA GLY A 209 1.07 28.19 11.47
C GLY A 209 1.47 27.66 10.10
N SER A 210 1.84 26.38 9.96
CA SER A 210 2.29 25.80 8.70
C SER A 210 2.39 24.27 8.76
N TYR A 211 2.96 23.67 7.72
CA TYR A 211 3.32 22.26 7.70
C TYR A 211 4.67 22.09 6.99
N HIS A 212 5.28 20.92 7.16
CA HIS A 212 6.38 20.49 6.31
C HIS A 212 6.23 19.03 5.94
N CYS A 213 6.74 18.68 4.77
CA CYS A 213 6.78 17.31 4.31
C CYS A 213 8.08 16.63 4.77
N SER A 214 7.99 15.35 5.10
CA SER A 214 9.15 14.51 5.41
C SER A 214 9.10 13.22 4.59
N CYS A 215 10.29 12.78 4.18
CA CYS A 215 10.49 11.59 3.38
C CYS A 215 10.92 10.41 4.27
N PRO A 216 10.62 9.17 3.86
CA PRO A 216 11.06 7.99 4.59
C PRO A 216 12.58 7.80 4.45
N THR A 217 13.14 6.92 5.28
CA THR A 217 14.56 6.56 5.18
C THR A 217 14.91 6.06 3.79
N GLY A 218 16.06 6.48 3.26
CA GLY A 218 16.49 6.20 1.88
C GLY A 218 15.96 7.20 0.85
N TYR A 219 15.17 8.20 1.25
CA TYR A 219 14.65 9.23 0.37
C TYR A 219 15.03 10.63 0.87
N LYS A 220 15.16 11.56 -0.07
CA LYS A 220 15.39 12.98 0.19
C LYS A 220 14.22 13.83 -0.32
N LEU A 221 13.96 14.94 0.36
CA LEU A 221 12.94 15.90 -0.04
C LEU A 221 13.47 16.73 -1.22
N LEU A 222 12.67 16.84 -2.28
CA LEU A 222 12.98 17.66 -3.44
C LEU A 222 12.82 19.16 -3.13
N THR A 223 13.30 20.00 -4.05
CA THR A 223 13.28 21.47 -3.92
C THR A 223 11.88 22.07 -3.87
N ASP A 224 10.86 21.31 -4.27
CA ASP A 224 9.45 21.69 -4.13
C ASP A 224 8.95 21.58 -2.67
N GLY A 225 9.77 21.01 -1.78
CA GLY A 225 9.44 20.81 -0.37
C GLY A 225 8.32 19.81 -0.12
N ARG A 226 7.93 19.02 -1.15
CA ARG A 226 6.78 18.11 -1.08
C ARG A 226 7.10 16.72 -1.58
N SER A 227 7.86 16.59 -2.65
CA SER A 227 8.10 15.31 -3.32
C SER A 227 9.33 14.60 -2.74
N CYS A 228 9.29 13.27 -2.73
CA CYS A 228 10.39 12.44 -2.26
C CYS A 228 11.10 11.79 -3.45
N GLU A 229 12.42 11.89 -3.47
CA GLU A 229 13.29 11.22 -4.45
C GLU A 229 14.15 10.19 -3.74
N ASP A 230 14.22 9.00 -4.34
CA ASP A 230 15.06 7.90 -3.86
C ASP A 230 16.53 8.29 -3.89
N VAL A 231 17.28 7.91 -2.85
CA VAL A 231 18.72 8.12 -2.79
C VAL A 231 19.38 6.91 -3.41
N ASP A 232 19.90 7.05 -4.63
CA ASP A 232 20.62 5.96 -5.28
C ASP A 232 21.99 5.75 -4.62
N GLU A 233 22.07 4.78 -3.70
CA GLU A 233 23.32 4.46 -3.02
C GLU A 233 24.37 3.86 -3.96
N CYS A 234 23.94 3.21 -5.04
CA CYS A 234 24.81 2.63 -6.07
C CYS A 234 25.54 3.73 -6.87
N LEU A 235 24.82 4.78 -7.26
CA LEU A 235 25.41 5.93 -7.96
C LEU A 235 26.26 6.79 -7.03
N THR A 236 25.82 6.99 -5.79
CA THR A 236 26.53 7.83 -4.82
C THR A 236 27.68 7.12 -4.10
N GLN A 237 27.88 5.81 -4.37
CA GLN A 237 28.88 4.97 -3.71
C GLN A 237 28.69 4.89 -2.18
N GLN A 238 27.45 5.02 -1.72
CA GLN A 238 27.04 4.92 -0.31
C GLN A 238 26.52 3.52 0.05
N HIS A 239 27.05 2.49 -0.62
CA HIS A 239 26.70 1.09 -0.39
C HIS A 239 27.84 0.33 0.28
N ASN A 240 27.53 -0.74 1.02
CA ASN A 240 28.50 -1.60 1.69
C ASN A 240 28.74 -2.93 0.95
N CYS A 241 28.45 -2.99 -0.35
CA CYS A 241 28.65 -4.19 -1.17
C CYS A 241 30.09 -4.70 -1.18
N SER A 242 30.26 -6.00 -0.95
CA SER A 242 31.56 -6.69 -1.01
C SER A 242 32.18 -6.64 -2.41
N ARG A 243 33.51 -6.67 -2.48
CA ARG A 243 34.24 -6.77 -3.75
C ARG A 243 33.76 -7.96 -4.57
N GLY A 244 33.46 -7.73 -5.86
CA GLY A 244 32.96 -8.76 -6.78
C GLY A 244 31.43 -8.89 -6.84
N THR A 245 30.69 -8.17 -6.00
CA THR A 245 29.22 -8.07 -6.11
C THR A 245 28.83 -6.84 -6.94
N THR A 246 27.63 -6.89 -7.54
CA THR A 246 27.03 -5.79 -8.27
C THR A 246 25.97 -5.12 -7.40
N CYS A 247 26.02 -3.79 -7.28
CA CYS A 247 25.01 -3.02 -6.56
C CYS A 247 23.79 -2.79 -7.45
N ILE A 248 22.60 -3.03 -6.92
CA ILE A 248 21.31 -2.76 -7.54
C ILE A 248 20.54 -1.79 -6.65
N ASN A 249 20.19 -0.62 -7.20
CA ASN A 249 19.42 0.37 -6.46
C ASN A 249 17.96 -0.09 -6.32
N THR A 250 17.34 0.18 -5.18
CA THR A 250 15.94 -0.16 -4.88
C THR A 250 15.24 1.00 -4.20
N GLY A 251 13.91 1.10 -4.33
CA GLY A 251 13.17 2.15 -3.62
C GLY A 251 13.35 2.08 -2.10
N GLY A 252 14.15 3.00 -1.54
CA GLY A 252 14.50 3.13 -0.13
C GLY A 252 15.79 2.44 0.31
N GLY A 253 16.62 1.96 -0.62
CA GLY A 253 17.91 1.34 -0.30
C GLY A 253 18.55 0.60 -1.48
N PHE A 254 19.46 -0.33 -1.21
CA PHE A 254 20.13 -1.09 -2.27
C PHE A 254 20.25 -2.58 -1.94
N GLN A 255 20.54 -3.37 -2.97
CA GLN A 255 20.91 -4.78 -2.84
C GLN A 255 22.22 -5.09 -3.54
N CYS A 256 23.03 -5.94 -2.90
CA CYS A 256 24.27 -6.44 -3.47
C CYS A 256 24.06 -7.85 -4.00
N VAL A 257 24.20 -8.03 -5.31
CA VAL A 257 23.91 -9.30 -5.97
C VAL A 257 25.17 -9.88 -6.62
N ASN A 258 25.31 -11.19 -6.58
CA ASN A 258 26.33 -11.92 -7.33
C ASN A 258 25.71 -13.19 -7.90
N PRO A 259 25.07 -13.12 -9.08
CA PRO A 259 24.50 -14.30 -9.68
C PRO A 259 25.61 -15.27 -10.12
N GLU A 260 25.44 -16.53 -9.74
CA GLU A 260 26.33 -17.62 -10.10
C GLU A 260 25.75 -18.42 -11.27
N CYS A 261 26.61 -18.85 -12.18
CA CYS A 261 26.17 -19.73 -13.27
C CYS A 261 25.77 -21.10 -12.70
N PRO A 262 24.81 -21.80 -13.32
CA PRO A 262 24.42 -23.12 -12.85
C PRO A 262 25.63 -24.06 -12.74
N PRO A 263 25.68 -24.89 -11.69
CA PRO A 263 26.78 -25.84 -11.52
C PRO A 263 26.87 -26.78 -12.73
N SER A 264 28.10 -27.12 -13.10
CA SER A 264 28.36 -28.07 -14.18
C SER A 264 27.92 -29.47 -13.76
N HIS A 265 26.74 -29.88 -14.18
CA HIS A 265 26.34 -31.27 -14.14
C HIS A 265 26.73 -31.92 -15.47
N SER A 266 27.63 -32.90 -15.46
CA SER A 266 28.20 -33.59 -16.65
C SER A 266 29.10 -32.70 -17.55
N ASN A 267 29.29 -33.06 -18.82
CA ASN A 267 30.09 -32.32 -19.83
C ASN A 267 29.46 -30.97 -20.26
N ILE A 268 28.59 -30.37 -19.43
CA ILE A 268 27.93 -29.09 -19.69
C ILE A 268 28.50 -28.08 -18.71
N SER A 269 29.24 -27.11 -19.23
CA SER A 269 29.75 -25.98 -18.45
C SER A 269 29.17 -24.66 -18.96
N TYR A 270 28.77 -23.82 -18.01
CA TYR A 270 28.45 -22.42 -18.27
C TYR A 270 29.66 -21.57 -17.92
N VAL A 271 29.99 -20.63 -18.81
CA VAL A 271 31.01 -19.62 -18.60
C VAL A 271 30.32 -18.29 -18.33
N LYS A 272 30.76 -17.60 -17.29
CA LYS A 272 30.29 -16.25 -16.95
C LYS A 272 30.89 -15.27 -17.97
N THR A 273 30.06 -14.69 -18.84
CA THR A 273 30.49 -13.74 -19.87
C THR A 273 30.36 -12.29 -19.40
N SER A 274 29.50 -12.04 -18.41
CA SER A 274 29.37 -10.75 -17.73
C SER A 274 28.96 -10.97 -16.27
N PRO A 275 28.98 -9.95 -15.40
CA PRO A 275 28.49 -10.06 -14.02
C PRO A 275 27.09 -10.68 -13.90
N LEU A 276 26.25 -10.54 -14.92
CA LEU A 276 24.85 -10.92 -14.95
C LEU A 276 24.49 -11.92 -16.07
N GLN A 277 25.47 -12.50 -16.77
CA GLN A 277 25.20 -13.38 -17.91
C GLN A 277 26.14 -14.58 -17.93
N CYS A 278 25.54 -15.73 -18.22
CA CYS A 278 26.20 -17.00 -18.42
C CYS A 278 25.90 -17.50 -19.83
N GLU A 279 26.95 -17.92 -20.53
CA GLU A 279 26.84 -18.59 -21.82
C GLU A 279 27.34 -20.01 -21.71
N ARG A 280 26.65 -20.91 -22.42
CA ARG A 280 26.96 -22.32 -22.37
C ARG A 280 28.08 -22.64 -23.36
N ASN A 281 29.15 -23.29 -22.90
CA ASN A 281 30.21 -23.80 -23.76
C ASN A 281 29.72 -25.01 -24.58
N PRO A 282 30.34 -25.31 -25.75
CA PRO A 282 29.77 -26.19 -26.78
C PRO A 282 29.20 -27.51 -26.23
N CYS A 283 28.01 -27.89 -26.69
CA CYS A 283 27.42 -29.20 -26.39
C CYS A 283 28.29 -30.30 -27.03
N PRO A 284 28.70 -31.34 -26.29
CA PRO A 284 29.16 -32.57 -26.92
C PRO A 284 28.02 -33.17 -27.76
N MET A 285 28.33 -33.60 -28.99
CA MET A 285 27.36 -34.18 -29.93
C MET A 285 26.60 -35.39 -29.36
N GLU A 286 27.19 -36.11 -28.40
CA GLU A 286 26.66 -37.36 -27.84
C GLU A 286 25.67 -37.16 -26.68
N SER A 287 25.51 -35.95 -26.15
CA SER A 287 24.70 -35.74 -24.96
C SER A 287 23.22 -35.56 -25.29
N ARG A 288 22.37 -36.51 -24.87
CA ARG A 288 20.92 -36.51 -25.09
C ARG A 288 20.17 -35.35 -24.41
N SER A 289 20.65 -34.86 -23.27
CA SER A 289 20.01 -33.78 -22.51
C SER A 289 20.45 -32.38 -22.95
N CYS A 290 21.56 -32.31 -23.68
CA CYS A 290 22.21 -31.08 -24.11
C CYS A 290 21.39 -30.19 -25.06
N PRO A 291 20.68 -30.74 -26.07
CA PRO A 291 19.95 -29.93 -27.03
C PRO A 291 18.85 -29.10 -26.36
N PHE A 292 18.29 -29.57 -25.24
CA PHE A 292 17.18 -28.91 -24.55
C PHE A 292 17.64 -27.94 -23.44
N ALA A 293 18.95 -27.91 -23.13
CA ALA A 293 19.50 -26.99 -22.16
C ALA A 293 19.55 -25.56 -22.71
N ALA A 294 19.45 -24.57 -21.82
CA ALA A 294 19.54 -23.18 -22.22
C ALA A 294 20.96 -22.85 -22.74
N LYS A 295 21.03 -22.19 -23.90
CA LYS A 295 22.28 -21.69 -24.49
C LYS A 295 22.82 -20.49 -23.72
N THR A 296 21.91 -19.61 -23.26
CA THR A 296 22.25 -18.44 -22.44
C THR A 296 21.34 -18.36 -21.24
N ILE A 297 21.89 -17.89 -20.13
CA ILE A 297 21.14 -17.57 -18.91
C ILE A 297 21.54 -16.16 -18.50
N SER A 298 20.57 -15.24 -18.48
CA SER A 298 20.78 -13.86 -18.04
C SER A 298 20.00 -13.57 -16.76
N TYR A 299 20.60 -12.78 -15.87
CA TYR A 299 20.01 -12.35 -14.62
C TYR A 299 19.64 -10.88 -14.73
N HIS A 300 18.39 -10.55 -14.42
CA HIS A 300 17.88 -9.19 -14.45
C HIS A 300 17.32 -8.85 -13.07
N TYR A 301 17.50 -7.60 -12.65
CA TYR A 301 17.02 -7.10 -11.37
C TYR A 301 16.22 -5.83 -11.64
N LEU A 302 14.93 -5.85 -11.31
CA LEU A 302 14.03 -4.72 -11.51
C LEU A 302 13.54 -4.26 -10.14
N SER A 303 13.82 -3.01 -9.78
CA SER A 303 13.18 -2.39 -8.61
C SER A 303 11.82 -1.82 -9.00
N LEU A 304 10.79 -2.16 -8.22
CA LEU A 304 9.43 -1.71 -8.45
C LEU A 304 8.83 -1.13 -7.15
N PRO A 305 7.96 -0.12 -7.24
CA PRO A 305 7.16 0.33 -6.11
C PRO A 305 6.07 -0.70 -5.77
N SER A 306 5.59 -0.65 -4.54
CA SER A 306 4.38 -1.34 -4.08
C SER A 306 3.14 -0.83 -4.83
N ASN A 307 2.16 -1.70 -5.05
CA ASN A 307 0.88 -1.39 -5.68
C ASN A 307 0.99 -0.71 -7.06
N LEU A 308 2.02 -1.08 -7.84
CA LEU A 308 2.17 -0.67 -9.24
C LEU A 308 0.88 -0.96 -10.02
N ARG A 309 0.42 0.03 -10.81
CA ARG A 309 -0.81 -0.11 -11.61
C ARG A 309 -0.68 -1.24 -12.62
N THR A 310 -1.66 -2.15 -12.63
CA THR A 310 -1.72 -3.26 -13.58
C THR A 310 -2.77 -3.03 -14.66
N PRO A 311 -2.55 -3.55 -15.90
CA PRO A 311 -1.38 -4.31 -16.33
C PRO A 311 -0.14 -3.43 -16.58
N ALA A 312 1.05 -3.95 -16.27
CA ALA A 312 2.33 -3.26 -16.50
C ALA A 312 3.37 -4.16 -17.17
N THR A 313 3.94 -3.72 -18.29
CA THR A 313 5.06 -4.41 -18.94
C THR A 313 6.35 -4.17 -18.15
N LEU A 314 6.96 -5.25 -17.64
CA LEU A 314 8.14 -5.16 -16.77
C LEU A 314 9.44 -5.50 -17.51
N PHE A 315 9.40 -6.45 -18.43
CA PHE A 315 10.59 -6.99 -19.07
C PHE A 315 10.31 -7.40 -20.51
N ARG A 316 11.32 -7.31 -21.39
CA ARG A 316 11.21 -7.68 -22.80
C ARG A 316 12.34 -8.62 -23.19
N MET A 317 11.99 -9.65 -23.96
CA MET A 317 12.95 -10.53 -24.62
C MET A 317 12.82 -10.33 -26.13
N ALA A 318 13.94 -10.08 -26.79
CA ALA A 318 14.00 -9.98 -28.24
C ALA A 318 15.29 -10.58 -28.78
N THR A 319 15.26 -11.02 -30.04
CA THR A 319 16.47 -11.43 -30.75
C THR A 319 17.20 -10.22 -31.32
N ALA A 320 18.53 -10.23 -31.24
CA ALA A 320 19.34 -9.30 -32.02
C ALA A 320 19.41 -9.83 -33.46
N THR A 321 18.65 -9.24 -34.38
CA THR A 321 18.79 -9.55 -35.80
C THR A 321 20.10 -8.93 -36.30
N ALA A 322 21.12 -9.76 -36.53
CA ALA A 322 22.35 -9.31 -37.17
C ALA A 322 22.05 -8.95 -38.64
N PRO A 323 22.55 -7.82 -39.17
CA PRO A 323 22.38 -7.48 -40.58
C PRO A 323 22.90 -8.61 -41.48
N GLY A 324 22.06 -9.12 -42.38
CA GLY A 324 22.45 -10.11 -43.39
C GLY A 324 22.36 -11.59 -42.99
N ARG A 325 21.89 -11.93 -41.78
CA ARG A 325 21.48 -13.31 -41.45
C ARG A 325 19.95 -13.41 -41.47
N PRO A 326 19.35 -14.40 -42.15
CA PRO A 326 17.94 -14.70 -41.93
C PRO A 326 17.80 -15.05 -40.44
N GLY A 327 17.11 -14.18 -39.69
CA GLY A 327 16.80 -14.43 -38.28
C GLY A 327 15.91 -15.67 -38.14
N PRO A 328 15.70 -16.19 -36.93
CA PRO A 328 14.82 -17.34 -36.72
C PRO A 328 13.42 -17.04 -37.29
N ASP A 329 12.86 -18.01 -38.02
CA ASP A 329 11.54 -17.87 -38.63
C ASP A 329 10.42 -17.78 -37.59
N SER A 330 10.65 -18.34 -36.39
CA SER A 330 9.67 -18.37 -35.31
C SER A 330 10.30 -18.38 -33.92
N LEU A 331 9.74 -17.56 -33.04
CA LEU A 331 10.05 -17.51 -31.61
C LEU A 331 8.86 -17.97 -30.78
N ARG A 332 9.16 -18.67 -29.68
CA ARG A 332 8.18 -18.98 -28.64
C ARG A 332 8.65 -18.41 -27.31
N PHE A 333 7.73 -17.83 -26.57
CA PHE A 333 7.98 -17.24 -25.26
C PHE A 333 7.14 -17.97 -24.21
N GLY A 334 7.67 -18.13 -23.00
CA GLY A 334 6.97 -18.80 -21.92
C GLY A 334 7.55 -18.45 -20.55
N ILE A 335 6.80 -18.80 -19.50
CA ILE A 335 7.27 -18.75 -18.12
C ILE A 335 7.76 -20.16 -17.76
N ALA A 336 9.07 -20.32 -17.64
CA ALA A 336 9.71 -21.59 -17.32
C ALA A 336 9.51 -21.98 -15.84
N GLY A 337 9.55 -21.01 -14.93
CA GLY A 337 9.56 -21.23 -13.48
C GLY A 337 9.22 -19.98 -12.68
N GLY A 338 9.13 -20.11 -11.35
CA GLY A 338 8.81 -18.99 -10.45
C GLY A 338 7.77 -19.28 -9.36
N GLY A 339 7.41 -20.55 -9.11
CA GLY A 339 6.45 -20.91 -8.05
C GLY A 339 5.08 -20.22 -8.20
N ASP A 340 4.59 -19.62 -7.11
CA ASP A 340 3.31 -18.89 -7.03
C ASP A 340 3.24 -17.67 -7.98
N ALA A 341 4.38 -17.22 -8.51
CA ALA A 341 4.47 -16.10 -9.43
C ALA A 341 3.76 -16.32 -10.77
N ARG A 342 3.53 -17.58 -11.20
CA ARG A 342 2.82 -17.86 -12.47
C ARG A 342 1.41 -17.28 -12.53
N SER A 343 0.77 -17.03 -11.39
CA SER A 343 -0.55 -16.39 -11.33
C SER A 343 -0.51 -14.86 -11.49
N MET A 344 0.63 -14.24 -11.18
CA MET A 344 0.81 -12.79 -11.12
C MET A 344 1.38 -12.19 -12.42
N PHE A 345 2.00 -13.02 -13.25
CA PHE A 345 2.65 -12.61 -14.50
C PHE A 345 2.12 -13.41 -15.68
N VAL A 346 2.06 -12.73 -16.83
CA VAL A 346 1.83 -13.38 -18.12
C VAL A 346 2.96 -13.03 -19.08
N MET A 347 3.34 -13.99 -19.92
CA MET A 347 4.27 -13.74 -21.02
C MET A 347 3.45 -13.62 -22.31
N GLN A 348 3.53 -12.45 -22.95
CA GLN A 348 2.76 -12.14 -24.15
C GLN A 348 3.69 -11.76 -25.30
N ARG A 349 3.37 -12.23 -26.51
CA ARG A 349 4.07 -11.81 -27.71
C ARG A 349 3.59 -10.43 -28.15
N SER A 350 4.52 -9.49 -28.30
CA SER A 350 4.22 -8.13 -28.78
C SER A 350 4.36 -8.02 -30.31
N ASP A 351 5.42 -8.61 -30.87
CA ASP A 351 5.64 -8.67 -32.32
C ASP A 351 6.28 -10.01 -32.74
N ARG A 352 6.79 -10.12 -33.97
CA ARG A 352 7.40 -11.37 -34.44
C ARG A 352 8.69 -11.76 -33.71
N GLN A 353 9.43 -10.80 -33.19
CA GLN A 353 10.74 -10.96 -32.57
C GLN A 353 10.75 -10.64 -31.06
N THR A 354 9.66 -10.11 -30.50
CA THR A 354 9.59 -9.58 -29.13
C THR A 354 8.51 -10.27 -28.29
N GLY A 355 8.91 -10.70 -27.09
CA GLY A 355 8.02 -11.15 -26.02
C GLY A 355 8.13 -10.26 -24.79
N GLU A 356 7.02 -10.03 -24.12
CA GLU A 356 6.90 -9.12 -22.98
C GLU A 356 6.40 -9.87 -21.75
N LEU A 357 7.07 -9.66 -20.62
CA LEU A 357 6.61 -10.07 -19.31
C LEU A 357 5.73 -8.96 -18.72
N ILE A 358 4.47 -9.30 -18.45
CA ILE A 358 3.45 -8.35 -18.00
C ILE A 358 2.98 -8.75 -16.62
N LEU A 359 3.00 -7.80 -15.68
CA LEU A 359 2.38 -7.92 -14.38
C LEU A 359 0.87 -7.72 -14.51
N VAL A 360 0.09 -8.71 -14.08
CA VAL A 360 -1.38 -8.67 -14.16
C VAL A 360 -2.05 -8.50 -12.79
N GLN A 361 -1.34 -8.79 -11.70
CA GLN A 361 -1.83 -8.59 -10.33
C GLN A 361 -0.96 -7.59 -9.59
N PRO A 362 -1.53 -6.67 -8.78
CA PRO A 362 -0.74 -5.73 -8.01
C PRO A 362 0.10 -6.47 -6.97
N LEU A 363 1.34 -6.01 -6.79
CA LEU A 363 2.30 -6.56 -5.86
C LEU A 363 2.38 -5.67 -4.62
N ARG A 364 2.39 -6.26 -3.42
CA ARG A 364 2.59 -5.53 -2.17
C ARG A 364 4.01 -5.71 -1.67
N GLY A 365 4.72 -4.61 -1.42
CA GLY A 365 6.03 -4.65 -0.79
C GLY A 365 5.97 -4.74 0.74
N PRO A 366 7.11 -5.00 1.42
CA PRO A 366 8.39 -5.39 0.82
C PRO A 366 8.40 -6.88 0.47
N GLN A 367 8.81 -7.23 -0.74
CA GLN A 367 8.97 -8.62 -1.15
C GLN A 367 9.97 -8.76 -2.29
N GLU A 368 10.57 -9.94 -2.38
CA GLU A 368 11.44 -10.33 -3.50
C GLU A 368 10.79 -11.49 -4.23
N LEU A 369 10.65 -11.36 -5.54
CA LEU A 369 10.08 -12.38 -6.41
C LEU A 369 11.05 -12.68 -7.53
N SER A 370 11.10 -13.93 -7.99
CA SER A 370 11.88 -14.30 -9.16
C SER A 370 11.00 -15.05 -10.15
N VAL A 371 11.03 -14.60 -11.40
CA VAL A 371 10.31 -15.23 -12.51
C VAL A 371 11.32 -15.66 -13.54
N GLU A 372 11.27 -16.94 -13.91
CA GLU A 372 12.10 -17.46 -14.99
C GLU A 372 11.27 -17.44 -16.28
N VAL A 373 11.70 -16.62 -17.23
CA VAL A 373 11.10 -16.54 -18.57
C VAL A 373 12.04 -17.18 -19.58
N GLU A 374 11.46 -17.83 -20.58
CA GLU A 374 12.20 -18.50 -21.64
C GLU A 374 11.80 -18.00 -23.02
N MET A 375 12.79 -17.96 -23.91
CA MET A 375 12.62 -17.76 -25.34
C MET A 375 13.23 -18.94 -26.09
N SER A 376 12.45 -19.58 -26.95
CA SER A 376 12.90 -20.69 -27.80
C SER A 376 12.91 -20.27 -29.26
N GLU A 377 14.02 -20.51 -29.93
CA GLU A 377 14.25 -20.19 -31.34
C GLU A 377 14.00 -21.41 -32.22
N TYR A 378 13.29 -21.20 -33.33
CA TYR A 378 13.04 -22.22 -34.34
C TYR A 378 13.40 -21.71 -35.73
N ALA A 379 14.08 -22.55 -36.50
CA ALA A 379 14.35 -22.34 -37.93
C ALA A 379 13.77 -23.54 -38.70
N GLU A 380 12.98 -23.31 -39.74
CA GLU A 380 12.34 -24.39 -40.52
C GLU A 380 11.58 -25.42 -39.63
N ARG A 381 10.94 -24.96 -38.55
CA ARG A 381 10.25 -25.78 -37.52
C ARG A 381 11.15 -26.67 -36.66
N THR A 382 12.47 -26.61 -36.83
CA THR A 382 13.45 -27.30 -35.98
C THR A 382 13.87 -26.39 -34.82
N PHE A 383 13.98 -26.96 -33.62
CA PHE A 383 14.47 -26.23 -32.46
C PHE A 383 15.96 -25.91 -32.63
N GLN A 384 16.34 -24.67 -32.40
CA GLN A 384 17.71 -24.18 -32.58
C GLN A 384 18.39 -23.89 -31.25
N ALA A 385 17.75 -23.10 -30.40
CA ALA A 385 18.30 -22.68 -29.12
C ALA A 385 17.19 -22.30 -28.14
N LYS A 386 17.52 -22.37 -26.85
CA LYS A 386 16.69 -21.87 -25.75
C LYS A 386 17.48 -20.85 -24.95
N HIS A 387 16.83 -19.76 -24.59
CA HIS A 387 17.40 -18.67 -23.81
C HIS A 387 16.55 -18.50 -22.55
N LEU A 388 17.19 -18.42 -21.40
CA LEU A 388 16.52 -18.22 -20.12
C LEU A 388 16.90 -16.85 -19.56
N ALA A 389 15.90 -16.12 -19.07
CA ALA A 389 16.12 -14.92 -18.26
C ALA A 389 15.49 -15.11 -16.89
N ARG A 390 16.30 -14.94 -15.84
CA ARG A 390 15.85 -14.88 -14.46
C ARG A 390 15.60 -13.43 -14.11
N VAL A 391 14.33 -13.05 -14.01
CA VAL A 391 13.91 -11.69 -13.69
C VAL A 391 13.59 -11.63 -12.20
N ASN A 392 14.49 -11.03 -11.43
CA ASN A 392 14.34 -10.81 -10.01
C ASN A 392 13.69 -9.44 -9.81
N LEU A 393 12.56 -9.41 -9.14
CA LEU A 393 11.79 -8.21 -8.83
C LEU A 393 11.99 -7.88 -7.36
N LEU A 394 12.45 -6.65 -7.11
CA LEU A 394 12.71 -6.11 -5.78
C LEU A 394 11.62 -5.07 -5.50
N ILE A 395 10.57 -5.50 -4.79
CA ILE A 395 9.39 -4.67 -4.55
C ILE A 395 9.59 -3.87 -3.27
N SER A 396 9.70 -2.55 -3.43
CA SER A 396 9.82 -1.58 -2.34
C SER A 396 8.55 -1.56 -1.47
N PRO A 397 8.64 -1.29 -0.15
CA PRO A 397 7.46 -1.09 0.70
C PRO A 397 6.66 0.18 0.36
N TYR A 398 7.18 1.08 -0.49
CA TYR A 398 6.58 2.37 -0.81
C TYR A 398 5.82 2.35 -2.14
N GLU A 399 4.76 3.15 -2.27
CA GLU A 399 3.83 3.14 -3.43
C GLU A 399 4.07 4.23 -4.48
N PHE A 400 4.91 5.22 -4.18
CA PHE A 400 4.97 6.50 -4.89
C PHE A 400 5.95 6.52 -6.06
#